data_AF-A0A959SV96-F1
#
_entry.id   AF-A0A959SV96-F1
#
_cell.length_a   1.000
_cell.length_b   1.000
_cell.length_c   1.000
_cell.angle_alpha   90.00
_cell.angle_beta   90.00
_cell.angle_gamma   90.00
#
_symmetry.space_group_name_H-M   'P 1'
#
loop_
_entity.id
_entity.type
_entity.pdbx_description
1 polymer ?
#
loop_
_entity_poly.entity_id
_entity_poly.type
_entity_poly.pdbx_seq_one_letter_code
_entity_poly.pdbx_strand_id
1 'polypeptide(L)'
;HYILLNAQFLAIVNIIVYAGAIMVLFLFVIMLMNLNKETEPQKNRWIKMIGAIAGGCLLLVMVAALKDVGLQKQEAMINGGDIGLIKNLGKELFSTYVVPFEISSILFLSAMVGAVVIGKKE
;
A
#
# COMPACT_ATOMS: atom_id res chain seq x y z
N HIS A 1 4.91 -13.37 -1.66
CA HIS A 1 5.49 -13.17 -3.01
C HIS A 1 6.80 -12.37 -2.98
N TYR A 2 6.95 -11.35 -2.13
CA TYR A 2 8.21 -10.58 -2.02
C TYR A 2 9.46 -11.40 -1.64
N ILE A 3 9.32 -12.41 -0.78
CA ILE A 3 10.41 -13.33 -0.42
C ILE A 3 10.88 -14.15 -1.64
N LEU A 4 9.96 -14.48 -2.56
CA LEU A 4 10.24 -15.27 -3.76
C LEU A 4 10.88 -14.43 -4.88
N LEU A 5 10.84 -13.10 -4.77
CA LEU A 5 11.39 -12.14 -5.75
C LEU A 5 12.74 -11.55 -5.27
N ASN A 6 13.45 -12.22 -4.37
CA ASN A 6 14.68 -11.72 -3.71
C ASN A 6 14.54 -10.40 -2.92
N ALA A 7 13.31 -9.90 -2.70
CA ALA A 7 13.04 -8.67 -1.97
C ALA A 7 12.79 -8.92 -0.46
N GLN A 8 13.82 -9.43 0.23
CA GLN A 8 13.73 -9.82 1.64
C GLN A 8 13.39 -8.65 2.57
N PHE A 9 14.03 -7.49 2.36
CA PHE A 9 13.77 -6.29 3.16
C PHE A 9 12.31 -5.84 3.06
N LEU A 10 11.78 -5.76 1.84
CA LEU A 10 10.40 -5.29 1.60
C LEU A 10 9.37 -6.24 2.22
N ALA A 11 9.62 -7.54 2.22
CA ALA A 11 8.76 -8.52 2.87
C ALA A 11 8.65 -8.26 4.38
N ILE A 12 9.77 -8.01 5.05
CA ILE A 12 9.83 -7.76 6.49
C ILE A 12 9.17 -6.41 6.83
N VAL A 13 9.47 -5.36 6.08
CA VAL A 13 8.87 -4.03 6.28
C VAL A 13 7.35 -4.07 6.11
N ASN A 14 6.84 -4.84 5.14
CA ASN A 14 5.39 -5.00 4.96
C ASN A 14 4.75 -5.63 6.20
N ILE A 15 5.36 -6.67 6.78
CA ILE A 15 4.85 -7.26 8.03
C ILE A 15 4.88 -6.25 9.18
N ILE A 16 5.99 -5.54 9.39
CA ILE A 16 6.14 -4.59 10.50
C ILE A 16 5.16 -3.42 10.38
N VAL A 17 5.08 -2.80 9.19
CA VAL A 17 4.32 -1.56 9.01
C VAL A 17 2.85 -1.86 8.71
N TYR A 18 2.56 -2.71 7.73
CA TYR A 18 1.19 -2.95 7.30
C TYR A 18 0.43 -3.82 8.30
N ALA A 19 0.98 -4.98 8.65
CA ALA A 19 0.33 -5.89 9.59
C ALA A 19 0.52 -5.45 11.05
N GLY A 20 1.70 -4.91 11.40
CA GLY A 20 2.02 -4.52 12.78
C GLY A 20 1.45 -3.16 13.20
N ALA A 21 1.71 -2.10 12.44
CA ALA A 21 1.31 -0.75 12.84
C ALA A 21 -0.08 -0.36 12.30
N ILE A 22 -0.27 -0.43 10.99
CA ILE A 22 -1.49 0.08 10.33
C ILE A 22 -2.71 -0.76 10.70
N MET A 23 -2.62 -2.09 10.50
CA MET A 23 -3.76 -2.98 10.79
C MET A 23 -4.19 -2.89 12.25
N VAL A 24 -3.24 -2.89 13.19
CA VAL A 24 -3.54 -2.80 14.62
C VAL A 24 -4.20 -1.47 14.98
N LEU A 25 -3.71 -0.34 14.44
CA LEU A 25 -4.37 0.97 14.63
C LEU A 25 -5.80 0.96 14.09
N PHE A 26 -6.03 0.40 12.91
CA PHE A 26 -7.37 0.24 12.36
C PHE A 26 -8.26 -0.62 13.26
N LEU A 27 -7.75 -1.74 13.79
CA LEU A 27 -8.48 -2.60 14.71
C LEU A 27 -8.89 -1.85 15.99
N PHE A 28 -8.01 -0.99 16.54
CA PHE A 28 -8.37 -0.12 17.66
C PHE A 28 -9.48 0.86 17.30
N VAL A 29 -9.40 1.50 16.13
CA VAL A 29 -10.42 2.45 15.68
C VAL A 29 -11.78 1.78 15.50
N ILE A 30 -11.84 0.62 14.83
CA ILE A 30 -13.12 -0.08 14.63
C ILE A 30 -13.69 -0.63 15.95
N MET A 31 -12.83 -0.93 16.94
CA MET A 31 -13.28 -1.39 18.25
C MET A 31 -13.89 -0.25 19.06
N LEU A 32 -13.31 0.95 18.98
CA LEU A 32 -13.83 2.15 19.63
C LEU A 32 -15.07 2.71 18.92
N MET A 33 -15.17 2.47 17.61
CA MET A 33 -16.32 2.86 16.82
C MET A 33 -17.43 1.82 16.98
N ASN A 34 -18.55 2.20 17.59
CA ASN A 34 -19.72 1.33 17.63
C ASN A 34 -20.38 1.29 16.24
N LEU A 35 -19.97 0.35 15.37
CA LEU A 35 -20.62 0.11 14.08
C LEU A 35 -22.02 -0.48 14.30
N ASN A 36 -23.02 0.36 14.49
CA ASN A 36 -24.40 -0.11 14.57
C ASN A 36 -24.92 -0.41 13.14
N LYS A 37 -25.26 -1.68 12.89
CA LYS A 37 -25.77 -2.14 11.58
C LYS A 37 -27.18 -1.63 11.26
N GLU A 38 -27.90 -1.11 12.26
CA GLU A 38 -29.31 -0.72 12.10
C GLU A 38 -29.50 0.60 11.33
N THR A 39 -28.44 1.40 11.16
CA THR A 39 -28.46 2.67 10.42
C THR A 39 -27.79 2.58 9.04
N GLU A 40 -27.54 1.37 8.50
CA GLU A 40 -27.12 1.26 7.09
C GLU A 40 -28.32 1.56 6.19
N PRO A 41 -28.34 2.69 5.44
CA PRO A 41 -29.32 2.84 4.38
C PRO A 41 -29.11 1.67 3.42
N GLN A 42 -30.16 0.86 3.19
CA GLN A 42 -30.11 -0.23 2.22
C GLN A 42 -29.67 0.34 0.87
N LYS A 43 -28.37 0.23 0.60
CA LYS A 43 -27.75 0.80 -0.59
C LYS A 43 -28.43 0.15 -1.80
N ASN A 44 -29.08 1.00 -2.60
CA ASN A 44 -29.94 0.58 -3.71
C ASN A 44 -29.24 -0.49 -4.57
N ARG A 45 -29.93 -1.60 -4.87
CA ARG A 45 -29.36 -2.75 -5.58
C ARG A 45 -28.73 -2.35 -6.92
N TRP A 46 -29.28 -1.31 -7.54
CA TRP A 46 -28.76 -0.67 -8.74
C TRP A 46 -27.35 -0.08 -8.57
N ILE A 47 -27.06 0.58 -7.46
CA ILE A 47 -25.72 1.14 -7.18
C ILE A 47 -24.71 0.00 -6.96
N LYS A 48 -25.12 -1.11 -6.33
CA LYS A 48 -24.28 -2.31 -6.20
C LYS A 48 -23.98 -2.93 -7.58
N MET A 49 -24.97 -3.02 -8.45
CA MET A 49 -24.79 -3.52 -9.83
C MET A 49 -23.89 -2.61 -10.67
N ILE A 50 -24.13 -1.29 -10.65
CA ILE A 50 -23.29 -0.33 -11.39
C ILE A 50 -21.84 -0.39 -10.89
N GLY A 51 -21.64 -0.45 -9.57
CA GLY A 51 -20.30 -0.62 -8.99
C GLY A 51 -19.62 -1.93 -9.41
N ALA A 52 -20.38 -3.03 -9.46
CA ALA A 52 -19.86 -4.33 -9.93
C ALA A 52 -19.51 -4.31 -11.43
N ILE A 53 -20.34 -3.69 -12.26
CA ILE A 53 -20.09 -3.54 -13.70
C ILE A 53 -18.88 -2.64 -13.94
N ALA A 54 -18.76 -1.53 -13.22
CA ALA A 54 -17.61 -0.63 -13.31
C ALA A 54 -16.31 -1.32 -12.88
N GLY A 55 -16.34 -2.06 -11.76
CA GLY A 55 -15.20 -2.86 -11.30
C GLY A 55 -14.82 -3.97 -12.29
N GLY A 56 -15.81 -4.65 -12.87
CA GLY A 56 -15.60 -5.67 -13.90
C GLY A 56 -15.03 -5.09 -15.20
N CYS A 57 -15.50 -3.92 -15.62
CA CYS A 57 -14.98 -3.20 -16.78
C CYS A 57 -13.52 -2.78 -16.56
N LEU A 58 -13.19 -2.22 -15.39
CA LEU A 58 -11.80 -1.90 -15.03
C LEU A 58 -10.92 -3.15 -15.09
N LEU A 59 -11.38 -4.26 -14.50
CA LEU A 59 -10.66 -5.53 -14.52
C LEU A 59 -10.42 -6.01 -15.97
N LEU A 60 -11.45 -5.96 -16.82
CA LEU A 60 -11.33 -6.33 -18.23
C LEU A 60 -10.34 -5.44 -18.99
N VAL A 61 -10.38 -4.12 -18.77
CA VAL A 61 -9.42 -3.17 -19.37
C VAL A 61 -8.00 -3.50 -18.92
N MET A 62 -7.79 -3.81 -17.63
CA MET A 62 -6.47 -4.14 -17.10
C MET A 62 -5.95 -5.46 -17.68
N VAL A 63 -6.81 -6.47 -17.83
CA VAL A 63 -6.45 -7.76 -18.47
C VAL A 63 -6.19 -7.59 -19.97
N ALA A 64 -6.97 -6.76 -20.66
CA ALA A 64 -6.76 -6.45 -22.07
C ALA A 64 -5.43 -5.72 -22.27
N ALA A 65 -5.14 -4.71 -21.45
CA ALA A 65 -3.87 -3.99 -21.47
C ALA A 65 -2.68 -4.94 -21.24
N LEU A 66 -2.79 -5.87 -20.30
CA LEU A 66 -1.73 -6.85 -20.05
C LEU A 66 -1.55 -7.88 -21.17
N LYS A 67 -2.56 -8.12 -22.01
CA LYS A 67 -2.47 -8.99 -23.19
C LYS A 67 -1.91 -8.27 -24.41
N ASP A 68 -2.23 -6.99 -24.56
CA ASP A 68 -1.84 -6.15 -25.70
C ASP A 68 -0.39 -5.66 -25.59
N VAL A 69 0.11 -5.53 -24.36
CA VAL A 69 1.54 -5.54 -24.07
C VAL A 69 2.02 -6.96 -24.33
N GLY A 70 2.24 -7.28 -25.61
CA GLY A 70 2.76 -8.57 -26.04
C GLY A 70 3.88 -8.99 -25.09
N LEU A 71 3.87 -10.26 -24.70
CA LEU A 71 4.87 -10.88 -23.83
C LEU A 71 6.25 -10.82 -24.50
N GLN A 72 6.80 -9.62 -24.64
CA GLN A 72 8.20 -9.37 -24.78
C GLN A 72 8.73 -9.86 -23.43
N LYS A 73 9.04 -11.16 -23.38
CA LYS A 73 9.97 -11.73 -22.42
C LYS A 73 11.27 -10.96 -22.64
N GLN A 74 11.31 -9.75 -22.10
CA GLN A 74 12.53 -9.21 -21.57
C GLN A 74 12.81 -10.19 -20.44
N GLU A 75 13.62 -11.20 -20.76
CA GLU A 75 14.30 -11.95 -19.73
C GLU A 75 14.88 -10.89 -18.83
N ALA A 76 14.29 -10.74 -17.65
CA ALA A 76 14.86 -9.88 -16.64
C ALA A 76 16.27 -10.43 -16.52
N MET A 77 17.26 -9.66 -17.00
CA MET A 77 18.64 -10.00 -16.77
C MET A 77 18.76 -9.96 -15.25
N ILE A 78 18.65 -11.14 -14.63
CA ILE A 78 18.94 -11.38 -13.23
C ILE A 78 20.47 -11.29 -13.15
N ASN A 79 20.97 -10.07 -13.33
CA ASN A 79 22.37 -9.74 -13.15
C ASN A 79 22.58 -9.67 -11.64
N GLY A 80 22.95 -10.82 -11.07
CA GLY A 80 23.37 -10.97 -9.67
C GLY A 80 22.21 -10.93 -8.68
N GLY A 81 22.16 -11.91 -7.77
CA GLY A 81 21.15 -12.02 -6.70
C GLY A 81 21.18 -10.93 -5.63
N ASP A 82 21.70 -9.74 -5.93
CA ASP A 82 21.84 -8.61 -5.01
C ASP A 82 20.66 -7.61 -5.08
N ILE A 83 19.74 -7.82 -6.03
CA ILE A 83 18.55 -7.00 -6.26
C ILE A 83 17.53 -7.26 -5.13
N GLY A 84 17.68 -6.57 -4.01
CA GLY A 84 16.82 -6.72 -2.83
C GLY A 84 17.55 -6.75 -1.49
N LEU A 85 18.89 -6.68 -1.50
CA LEU A 85 19.69 -6.51 -0.29
C LEU A 85 19.49 -5.13 0.32
N ILE A 86 19.37 -5.10 1.65
CA ILE A 86 19.18 -3.90 2.48
C ILE A 86 20.27 -2.84 2.17
N LYS A 87 21.50 -3.29 1.91
CA LYS A 87 22.64 -2.44 1.62
C LYS A 87 22.46 -1.62 0.33
N ASN A 88 21.98 -2.25 -0.74
CA ASN A 88 21.80 -1.58 -2.03
C ASN A 88 20.62 -0.60 -1.97
N LEU A 89 19.53 -1.00 -1.30
CA LEU A 89 18.39 -0.12 -1.05
C LEU A 89 18.78 1.12 -0.25
N GLY A 90 19.57 0.95 0.81
CA GLY A 90 20.08 2.08 1.60
C GLY A 90 20.93 3.02 0.76
N LYS A 91 21.84 2.50 -0.06
CA LYS A 91 22.68 3.33 -0.94
C LYS A 91 21.85 4.15 -1.92
N GLU A 92 20.87 3.53 -2.56
CA GLU A 92 20.02 4.20 -3.55
C GLU A 92 19.11 5.26 -2.91
N LEU A 93 18.58 4.95 -1.72
CA LEU A 93 17.71 5.84 -0.95
C LEU A 93 18.42 7.14 -0.54
N PHE A 94 19.67 7.04 -0.09
CA PHE A 94 20.46 8.18 0.37
C PHE A 94 21.29 8.85 -0.73
N SER A 95 21.39 8.25 -1.92
CA SER A 95 22.12 8.83 -3.05
C SER A 95 21.14 9.49 -4.04
N THR A 96 20.32 8.69 -4.70
CA THR A 96 19.45 9.15 -5.80
C THR A 96 18.11 9.67 -5.26
N TYR A 97 17.55 9.00 -4.24
CA TYR A 97 16.22 9.30 -3.70
C TYR A 97 16.25 10.12 -2.40
N VAL A 98 17.32 10.90 -2.19
CA VAL A 98 17.48 11.70 -0.97
C VAL A 98 16.35 12.72 -0.78
N VAL A 99 15.93 13.38 -1.86
CA VAL A 99 14.87 14.40 -1.82
C VAL A 99 13.51 13.78 -1.46
N PRO A 100 13.02 12.71 -2.12
CA PRO A 100 11.81 12.01 -1.69
C PRO A 100 11.86 11.46 -0.25
N PHE A 101 13.04 11.00 0.18
CA PHE A 101 13.23 10.50 1.55
C PHE A 101 13.05 11.61 2.59
N GLU A 102 13.60 12.79 2.33
CA GLU A 102 13.47 13.95 3.21
C GLU A 102 12.01 14.44 3.28
N ILE A 103 11.32 14.51 2.14
CA ILE A 103 9.89 14.87 2.08
C ILE A 103 9.05 13.87 2.89
N SER A 104 9.34 12.57 2.77
CA SER A 104 8.64 11.53 3.56
C SER A 104 8.88 11.70 5.07
N SER A 105 10.09 12.13 5.46
CA SER A 105 10.42 12.40 6.87
C SER A 105 9.62 13.58 7.42
N ILE A 106 9.50 14.66 6.65
CA ILE A 106 8.66 15.83 7.00
C ILE A 106 7.18 15.42 7.07
N LEU A 107 6.71 14.59 6.13
CA LEU A 107 5.35 14.06 6.12
C LEU A 107 5.05 13.28 7.41
N PHE A 108 5.94 12.39 7.85
CA PHE A 108 5.75 11.64 9.09
C PHE A 108 5.78 12.53 10.34
N LEU A 109 6.67 13.53 10.37
CA LEU A 109 6.71 14.51 11.46
C LEU A 109 5.39 15.31 11.51
N SER A 110 4.92 15.81 10.37
CA SER A 110 3.65 16.54 10.29
C SER A 110 2.46 15.66 10.68
N ALA A 111 2.44 14.38 10.27
CA ALA A 111 1.40 13.43 10.63
C ALA A 111 1.38 13.15 12.14
N MET A 112 2.56 13.00 12.77
CA MET A 112 2.68 12.81 14.22
C MET A 112 2.17 14.04 14.98
N VAL A 113 2.60 15.24 14.60
CA VAL A 113 2.12 16.50 15.21
C VAL A 113 0.61 16.62 15.04
N GLY A 114 0.09 16.37 13.83
CA GLY A 114 -1.35 16.40 13.55
C GLY A 114 -2.13 15.41 14.42
N ALA A 115 -1.66 14.17 14.55
CA ALA A 115 -2.29 13.16 15.38
C ALA A 115 -2.30 13.55 16.87
N VAL A 116 -1.21 14.12 17.38
CA VAL A 116 -1.12 14.56 18.78
C VAL A 116 -2.04 15.75 19.04
N VAL A 117 -2.07 16.74 18.15
CA VAL A 117 -2.93 17.93 18.29
C VAL A 117 -4.42 17.54 18.25
N ILE A 118 -4.82 16.64 17.35
CA ILE A 118 -6.21 16.16 17.27
C ILE A 118 -6.57 15.28 18.48
N GLY A 119 -5.64 14.45 18.95
CA GLY A 119 -5.85 13.56 20.08
C GLY A 119 -5.84 14.26 21.44
N LYS A 120 -5.25 15.46 21.52
CA LYS A 120 -5.25 16.28 22.72
C LYS A 120 -6.63 16.93 22.90
N LYS A 121 -7.48 16.27 23.68
CA LYS A 121 -8.61 16.93 24.34
C LYS A 121 -8.06 17.99 25.30
N GLU A 122 -8.72 19.14 25.38
CA GLU A 122 -8.55 20.03 26.53
C GLU A 122 -8.77 19.27 27.85
#